data_AF-A0A815QV12-F1
#
_entry.id   AF-A0A815QV12-F1
#
_cell.length_a   1.000
_cell.length_b   1.000
_cell.length_c   1.000
_cell.angle_alpha   90.00
_cell.angle_beta   90.00
_cell.angle_gamma   90.00
#
_symmetry.space_group_name_H-M   'P 1'
#
loop_
_entity.id
_entity.type
_entity.pdbx_description
1 polymer ?
#
loop_
_entity_poly.entity_id
_entity_poly.type
_entity_poly.pdbx_seq_one_letter_code
_entity_poly.pdbx_strand_id
1 'polypeptide(L)'
;LIYRQQQAIDPSKRHKWYVLVGCDTYINVPHLLKQLEPYNFTQPYFIGGSVGEQMCYHKNGTAYKSLFVGGNTAHVFSAALVEALYPHLSVYVESIWPQPNHTSAALSDVALSCLIFSLGFKMTILPGFFRRSPNGIIEEFGRKEALKVQEPSSWHYIHPAQMIDLDEFYVYHLMEKLI
;
A
#
# COMPACT_ATOMS: atom_id res chain seq x y z
N LEU A 1 -2.83 7.49 -17.59
CA LEU A 1 -1.66 7.96 -18.37
C LEU A 1 -0.37 7.21 -18.00
N ILE A 2 -0.01 7.13 -16.72
CA ILE A 2 1.27 6.57 -16.23
C ILE A 2 1.52 5.12 -16.67
N TYR A 3 0.54 4.22 -16.56
CA TYR A 3 0.72 2.82 -17.00
C TYR A 3 0.95 2.68 -18.52
N ARG A 4 0.22 3.43 -19.36
CA ARG A 4 0.45 3.41 -20.82
C ARG A 4 1.84 3.95 -21.17
N GLN A 5 2.32 4.93 -20.43
CA GLN A 5 3.70 5.42 -20.58
C GLN A 5 4.72 4.35 -20.19
N GLN A 6 4.46 3.56 -19.13
CA GLN A 6 5.31 2.41 -18.75
C GLN A 6 5.33 1.31 -19.81
N GLN A 7 4.22 1.07 -20.51
CA GLN A 7 4.16 0.08 -21.59
C GLN A 7 5.02 0.44 -22.79
N ALA A 8 5.27 1.73 -23.04
CA ALA A 8 6.16 2.21 -24.08
C ALA A 8 7.66 2.14 -23.71
N ILE A 9 7.98 1.86 -22.44
CA ILE A 9 9.34 1.70 -21.93
C ILE A 9 9.77 0.23 -22.11
N ASP A 10 11.06 0.03 -22.43
CA ASP A 10 11.72 -1.26 -22.43
C ASP A 10 11.37 -2.06 -21.16
N PRO A 11 10.90 -3.31 -21.24
CA PRO A 11 10.54 -4.12 -20.08
C PRO A 11 11.59 -4.15 -18.97
N SER A 12 12.88 -4.12 -19.31
CA SER A 12 14.00 -4.10 -18.34
C SER A 12 14.11 -2.79 -17.55
N LYS A 13 13.50 -1.70 -18.04
CA LYS A 13 13.51 -0.37 -17.44
C LYS A 13 12.17 0.02 -16.79
N ARG A 14 11.16 -0.86 -16.85
CA ARG A 14 9.86 -0.61 -16.21
C ARG A 14 9.99 -0.66 -14.70
N HIS A 15 9.13 0.09 -14.01
CA HIS A 15 9.06 0.01 -12.55
C HIS A 15 8.59 -1.37 -12.10
N LYS A 16 9.30 -1.94 -11.13
CA LYS A 16 9.05 -3.27 -10.56
C LYS A 16 7.91 -3.25 -9.54
N TRP A 17 7.87 -2.19 -8.73
CA TRP A 17 6.94 -2.01 -7.63
C TRP A 17 6.29 -0.65 -7.71
N TYR A 18 5.01 -0.60 -7.37
CA TYR A 18 4.19 0.61 -7.31
C TYR A 18 3.64 0.74 -5.90
N VAL A 19 3.67 1.94 -5.35
CA VAL A 19 3.17 2.21 -4.00
C VAL A 19 2.08 3.27 -4.09
N LEU A 20 0.92 2.99 -3.51
CA LEU A 20 -0.17 3.95 -3.33
C LEU A 20 -0.24 4.34 -1.84
N VAL A 21 -0.18 5.65 -1.57
CA VAL A 21 -0.16 6.23 -0.23
C VAL A 21 -0.97 7.52 -0.18
N GLY A 22 -1.52 7.83 0.99
CA GLY A 22 -2.04 9.16 1.32
C GLY A 22 -0.91 10.20 1.46
N CYS A 23 -1.28 11.48 1.42
CA CYS A 23 -0.33 12.60 1.57
C CYS A 23 0.17 12.82 3.00
N ASP A 24 -0.43 12.13 3.98
CA ASP A 24 -0.08 12.10 5.40
C ASP A 24 0.51 10.74 5.82
N THR A 25 1.08 10.00 4.86
CA THR A 25 1.77 8.72 5.07
C THR A 25 3.28 8.88 4.88
N TYR A 26 4.07 8.52 5.88
CA TYR A 26 5.51 8.34 5.77
C TYR A 26 5.86 6.94 5.26
N ILE A 27 6.90 6.84 4.42
CA ILE A 27 7.40 5.57 3.88
C ILE A 27 8.88 5.42 4.22
N ASN A 28 9.22 4.39 5.00
CA ASN A 28 10.60 3.98 5.19
C ASN A 28 11.04 3.16 3.97
N VAL A 29 11.54 3.84 2.94
CA VAL A 29 11.89 3.22 1.65
C VAL A 29 12.93 2.09 1.83
N PRO A 30 14.03 2.25 2.58
CA PRO A 30 15.00 1.17 2.79
C PRO A 30 14.37 -0.10 3.39
N HIS A 31 13.57 0.03 4.45
CA HIS A 31 12.93 -1.12 5.06
C HIS A 31 11.87 -1.77 4.15
N LEU A 32 11.08 -0.94 3.45
CA LEU A 32 10.11 -1.45 2.48
C LEU A 32 10.80 -2.26 1.37
N LEU A 33 11.89 -1.76 0.80
CA LEU A 33 12.64 -2.50 -0.24
C LEU A 33 13.19 -3.83 0.28
N LYS A 34 13.70 -3.86 1.51
CA LYS A 34 14.15 -5.10 2.17
C LYS A 34 13.01 -6.10 2.32
N GLN A 35 11.80 -5.65 2.69
CA GLN A 35 10.63 -6.53 2.77
C GLN A 35 10.19 -7.08 1.40
N LEU A 36 10.44 -6.35 0.32
CA LEU A 36 10.05 -6.74 -1.04
C LEU A 36 11.08 -7.66 -1.73
N GLU A 37 12.31 -7.74 -1.22
CA GLU A 37 13.40 -8.55 -1.79
C GLU A 37 13.04 -10.02 -2.03
N PRO A 38 12.31 -10.72 -1.13
CA PRO A 38 11.94 -12.12 -1.36
C PRO A 38 10.88 -12.33 -2.45
N TYR A 39 10.24 -11.26 -2.93
CA TYR A 39 9.10 -11.35 -3.83
C TYR A 39 9.49 -11.10 -5.29
N ASN A 40 9.05 -11.99 -6.17
CA ASN A 40 9.25 -11.81 -7.60
C ASN A 40 8.19 -10.85 -8.18
N PHE A 41 8.60 -9.64 -8.56
CA PHE A 41 7.70 -8.62 -9.10
C PHE A 41 7.00 -9.01 -10.43
N THR A 42 7.43 -10.08 -11.09
CA THR A 42 6.73 -10.64 -12.27
C THR A 42 5.54 -11.52 -11.89
N GLN A 43 5.30 -11.74 -10.60
CA GLN A 43 4.10 -12.41 -10.06
C GLN A 43 3.15 -11.36 -9.48
N PRO A 44 1.82 -11.59 -9.50
CA PRO A 44 0.83 -10.59 -9.11
C PRO A 44 0.70 -10.48 -7.58
N TYR A 45 1.46 -9.56 -6.98
CA TYR A 45 1.45 -9.32 -5.54
C TYR A 45 0.70 -8.04 -5.20
N PHE A 46 -0.25 -8.18 -4.27
CA PHE A 46 -0.87 -7.08 -3.54
C PHE A 46 -0.43 -7.14 -2.09
N ILE A 47 0.40 -6.20 -1.64
CA ILE A 47 1.05 -6.22 -0.33
C ILE A 47 0.56 -5.05 0.54
N GLY A 48 0.30 -5.31 1.81
CA GLY A 48 -0.03 -4.34 2.85
C GLY A 48 -0.08 -5.01 4.23
N GLY A 49 -0.37 -4.26 5.31
CA GLY A 49 -0.33 -4.85 6.67
C GLY A 49 -1.47 -4.46 7.60
N SER A 50 -2.31 -3.49 7.22
CA SER A 50 -3.44 -3.06 8.06
C SER A 50 -4.77 -3.28 7.36
N VAL A 51 -5.32 -4.47 7.58
CA VAL A 51 -6.49 -4.96 6.87
C VAL A 51 -7.79 -4.70 7.63
N GLY A 52 -8.86 -4.43 6.90
CA GLY A 52 -10.23 -4.52 7.38
C GLY A 52 -11.03 -5.48 6.51
N GLU A 53 -12.27 -5.76 6.89
CA GLU A 53 -13.22 -6.51 6.08
C GLU A 53 -14.31 -5.59 5.56
N GLN A 54 -14.71 -5.79 4.30
CA GLN A 54 -15.79 -5.04 3.69
C GLN A 54 -16.57 -5.92 2.70
N MET A 55 -17.82 -5.53 2.42
CA MET A 55 -18.63 -6.15 1.36
C MET A 55 -18.19 -5.65 -0.01
N CYS A 56 -17.89 -6.59 -0.90
CA CYS A 56 -17.58 -6.40 -2.31
C CYS A 56 -18.67 -7.02 -3.18
N TYR A 57 -18.68 -6.66 -4.47
CA TYR A 57 -19.69 -7.10 -5.42
C TYR A 57 -19.06 -7.58 -6.72
N HIS A 58 -19.62 -8.67 -7.25
CA HIS A 58 -19.38 -9.10 -8.62
C HIS A 58 -20.22 -8.27 -9.60
N LYS A 59 -19.89 -8.34 -10.90
CA LYS A 59 -20.63 -7.64 -11.97
C LYS A 59 -22.12 -8.04 -12.02
N ASN A 60 -22.46 -9.26 -11.62
CA ASN A 60 -23.84 -9.75 -11.55
C ASN A 60 -24.60 -9.30 -10.28
N GLY A 61 -23.98 -8.46 -9.43
CA GLY A 61 -24.56 -7.97 -8.19
C GLY A 61 -24.44 -8.92 -6.99
N THR A 62 -23.86 -10.12 -7.16
CA THR A 62 -23.61 -11.03 -6.03
C THR A 62 -22.59 -10.44 -5.08
N ALA A 63 -22.94 -10.38 -3.79
CA ALA A 63 -22.10 -9.84 -2.74
C ALA A 63 -21.17 -10.90 -2.16
N TYR A 64 -19.96 -10.50 -1.77
CA TYR A 64 -19.01 -11.34 -1.05
C TYR A 64 -18.22 -10.50 -0.04
N LYS A 65 -17.79 -11.13 1.06
CA LYS A 65 -16.88 -10.49 2.01
C LYS A 65 -15.46 -10.57 1.49
N SER A 66 -14.74 -9.45 1.57
CA SER A 66 -13.33 -9.41 1.19
C SER A 66 -12.53 -8.57 2.16
N LEU A 67 -11.23 -8.87 2.22
CA LEU A 67 -10.28 -8.02 2.92
C LEU A 67 -10.03 -6.76 2.10
N PHE A 68 -9.72 -5.66 2.77
CA PHE A 68 -9.16 -4.48 2.13
C PHE A 68 -7.99 -3.95 2.95
N VAL A 69 -6.99 -3.39 2.29
CA VAL A 69 -5.95 -2.62 2.98
C VAL A 69 -6.51 -1.22 3.20
N GLY A 70 -6.49 -0.73 4.44
CA GLY A 70 -6.97 0.63 4.71
C GLY A 70 -6.19 1.65 3.88
N GLY A 71 -6.88 2.60 3.25
CA GLY A 71 -6.28 3.65 2.39
C GLY A 71 -5.24 4.49 3.11
N ASN A 72 -5.35 4.50 4.43
CA ASN A 72 -4.43 5.12 5.37
C ASN A 72 -3.20 4.26 5.66
N THR A 73 -2.87 3.28 4.83
CA THR A 73 -1.62 2.52 4.92
C THR A 73 -1.08 2.32 3.52
N ALA A 74 0.24 2.24 3.37
CA ALA A 74 0.82 2.03 2.06
C ALA A 74 0.31 0.73 1.41
N HIS A 75 -0.14 0.83 0.16
CA HIS A 75 -0.49 -0.33 -0.67
C HIS A 75 0.62 -0.55 -1.67
N VAL A 76 1.12 -1.77 -1.76
CA VAL A 76 2.21 -2.10 -2.66
C VAL A 76 1.73 -3.09 -3.71
N PHE A 77 2.01 -2.80 -4.97
CA PHE A 77 1.63 -3.60 -6.12
C PHE A 77 2.88 -3.99 -6.89
N SER A 78 2.97 -5.25 -7.28
CA SER A 78 3.96 -5.66 -8.27
C SER A 78 3.57 -5.17 -9.67
N ALA A 79 4.56 -5.05 -10.56
CA ALA A 79 4.32 -4.71 -11.95
C ALA A 79 3.29 -5.64 -12.61
N ALA A 80 3.42 -6.95 -12.41
CA ALA A 80 2.49 -7.93 -12.97
C ALA A 80 1.05 -7.74 -12.46
N LEU A 81 0.86 -7.34 -11.20
CA LEU A 81 -0.49 -7.05 -10.70
C LEU A 81 -1.06 -5.78 -11.36
N VAL A 82 -0.28 -4.71 -11.49
CA VAL A 82 -0.73 -3.50 -12.18
C VAL A 82 -1.11 -3.81 -13.63
N GLU A 83 -0.33 -4.65 -14.31
CA GLU A 83 -0.64 -5.10 -15.66
C GLU A 83 -1.95 -5.88 -15.73
N ALA A 84 -2.20 -6.77 -14.77
CA ALA A 84 -3.45 -7.52 -14.70
C ALA A 84 -4.66 -6.64 -14.36
N LEU A 85 -4.50 -5.59 -13.54
CA LEU A 85 -5.61 -4.71 -13.14
C LEU A 85 -6.01 -3.74 -14.25
N TYR A 86 -5.04 -3.28 -15.04
CA TYR A 86 -5.22 -2.16 -15.96
C TYR A 86 -6.42 -2.28 -16.92
N PRO A 87 -6.68 -3.44 -17.56
CA PRO A 87 -7.82 -3.59 -18.48
C PRO A 87 -9.18 -3.51 -17.79
N HIS A 88 -9.24 -3.67 -16.46
CA HIS A 88 -10.49 -3.78 -15.71
C HIS A 88 -10.83 -2.51 -14.93
N LEU A 89 -9.85 -1.64 -14.65
CA LEU A 89 -10.01 -0.47 -13.77
C LEU A 89 -11.17 0.46 -14.18
N SER A 90 -11.21 0.93 -15.44
CA SER A 90 -12.24 1.86 -15.90
C SER A 90 -13.63 1.24 -15.80
N VAL A 91 -13.82 0.02 -16.33
CA VAL A 91 -15.11 -0.68 -16.28
C VAL A 91 -15.56 -0.92 -14.83
N TYR A 92 -14.63 -1.25 -13.93
CA TYR A 92 -14.96 -1.47 -12.54
C TYR A 92 -15.46 -0.19 -11.86
N VAL A 93 -14.74 0.92 -12.03
CA VAL A 93 -15.05 2.22 -11.40
C VAL A 93 -16.24 2.93 -12.05
N GLU A 94 -16.57 2.61 -13.30
CA GLU A 94 -17.68 3.27 -14.01
C GLU A 94 -18.98 2.45 -13.96
N SER A 95 -18.89 1.13 -13.89
CA SER A 95 -20.06 0.24 -14.07
C SER A 95 -20.34 -0.72 -12.91
N ILE A 96 -19.40 -0.92 -11.99
CA ILE A 96 -19.55 -1.89 -10.89
C ILE A 96 -19.52 -1.19 -9.52
N TRP A 97 -18.66 -0.20 -9.38
CA TRP A 97 -18.49 0.65 -8.20
C TRP A 97 -18.76 2.11 -8.55
N PRO A 98 -19.30 2.97 -7.68
CA PRO A 98 -19.97 2.66 -6.42
C PRO A 98 -21.37 2.07 -6.59
N GLN A 99 -21.81 1.29 -5.60
CA GLN A 99 -23.22 0.91 -5.48
C GLN A 99 -24.00 2.00 -4.71
N PRO A 100 -25.12 2.53 -5.25
CA PRO A 100 -25.84 3.69 -4.69
C PRO A 100 -26.28 3.57 -3.23
N ASN A 101 -26.46 2.34 -2.74
CA ASN A 101 -27.03 2.06 -1.43
C ASN A 101 -25.97 1.74 -0.36
N HIS A 102 -24.69 2.00 -0.61
CA HIS A 102 -23.61 1.67 0.31
C HIS A 102 -22.97 2.90 0.95
N THR A 103 -22.95 2.97 2.28
CA THR A 103 -22.22 3.98 3.07
C THR A 103 -20.70 3.92 2.88
N SER A 104 -20.20 2.84 2.28
CA SER A 104 -18.80 2.59 1.91
C SER A 104 -18.50 2.88 0.44
N ALA A 105 -19.50 3.28 -0.34
CA ALA A 105 -19.42 3.50 -1.78
C ALA A 105 -18.31 4.49 -2.21
N ALA A 106 -17.78 5.33 -1.33
CA ALA A 106 -16.78 6.33 -1.70
C ALA A 106 -15.32 5.95 -1.35
N LEU A 107 -15.05 4.73 -0.88
CA LEU A 107 -13.70 4.33 -0.44
C LEU A 107 -12.90 3.68 -1.58
N SER A 108 -11.90 4.41 -2.10
CA SER A 108 -11.08 3.97 -3.24
C SER A 108 -10.20 2.75 -2.94
N ASP A 109 -9.75 2.63 -1.69
CA ASP A 109 -8.99 1.48 -1.16
C ASP A 109 -9.83 0.20 -1.11
N VAL A 110 -11.11 0.33 -0.74
CA VAL A 110 -12.09 -0.76 -0.80
C VAL A 110 -12.34 -1.15 -2.26
N ALA A 111 -12.63 -0.17 -3.13
CA ALA A 111 -12.89 -0.44 -4.55
C ALA A 111 -11.72 -1.19 -5.21
N LEU A 112 -10.49 -0.74 -4.97
CA LEU A 112 -9.28 -1.36 -5.50
C LEU A 112 -9.10 -2.79 -4.97
N SER A 113 -9.28 -2.99 -3.67
CA SER A 113 -9.19 -4.32 -3.05
C SER A 113 -10.25 -5.25 -3.65
N CYS A 114 -11.51 -4.82 -3.74
CA CYS A 114 -12.59 -5.61 -4.33
C CYS A 114 -12.29 -5.99 -5.79
N LEU A 115 -11.74 -5.09 -6.60
CA LEU A 115 -11.31 -5.44 -7.96
C LEU A 115 -10.26 -6.56 -7.94
N ILE A 116 -9.20 -6.39 -7.14
CA ILE A 116 -8.10 -7.37 -7.02
C ILE A 116 -8.63 -8.76 -6.66
N PHE A 117 -9.50 -8.84 -5.65
CA PHE A 117 -10.08 -10.11 -5.21
C PHE A 117 -11.07 -10.69 -6.23
N SER A 118 -11.84 -9.85 -6.93
CA SER A 118 -12.76 -10.32 -7.99
C SER A 118 -12.03 -11.00 -9.17
N LEU A 119 -10.76 -10.63 -9.40
CA LEU A 119 -9.89 -11.25 -10.40
C LEU A 119 -9.17 -12.51 -9.87
N GLY A 120 -9.45 -12.92 -8.63
CA GLY A 120 -8.87 -14.11 -8.01
C GLY A 120 -7.49 -13.91 -7.38
N PHE A 121 -6.98 -12.67 -7.35
CA PHE A 121 -5.73 -12.36 -6.67
C PHE A 121 -5.94 -12.29 -5.15
N LYS A 122 -4.85 -12.53 -4.41
CA LYS A 122 -4.84 -12.52 -2.95
C LYS A 122 -3.94 -11.41 -2.44
N MET A 123 -4.24 -10.96 -1.23
CA MET A 123 -3.38 -10.05 -0.49
C MET A 123 -2.30 -10.84 0.25
N THR A 124 -1.08 -10.31 0.23
CA THR A 124 0.04 -10.71 1.07
C THR A 124 0.13 -9.73 2.22
N ILE A 125 -0.13 -10.22 3.43
CA ILE A 125 -0.08 -9.39 4.64
C ILE A 125 1.35 -9.39 5.17
N LEU A 126 1.97 -8.21 5.22
CA LEU A 126 3.29 -7.99 5.79
C LEU A 126 3.19 -7.07 7.02
N PRO A 127 4.03 -7.27 8.04
CA PRO A 127 4.10 -6.36 9.16
C PRO A 127 4.77 -5.03 8.78
N GLY A 128 4.67 -4.03 9.65
CA GLY A 128 5.32 -2.73 9.44
C GLY A 128 4.47 -1.71 8.67
N PHE A 129 3.22 -2.03 8.32
CA PHE A 129 2.29 -1.08 7.71
C PHE A 129 1.29 -0.59 8.75
N PHE A 130 1.53 0.58 9.32
CA PHE A 130 0.81 1.04 10.50
C PHE A 130 -0.18 2.18 10.18
N ARG A 131 -1.43 2.02 10.63
CA ARG A 131 -2.51 3.02 10.48
C ARG A 131 -2.32 4.29 11.30
N ARG A 132 -1.38 4.29 12.23
CA ARG A 132 -1.06 5.41 13.12
C ARG A 132 0.40 5.32 13.52
N SER A 133 1.06 6.45 13.64
CA SER A 133 2.35 6.51 14.31
C SER A 133 2.24 6.27 15.81
N PRO A 134 3.31 5.78 16.46
CA PRO A 134 3.50 5.94 17.89
C PRO A 134 3.30 7.40 18.31
N ASN A 135 2.74 7.60 19.51
CA ASN A 135 2.65 8.92 20.09
C ASN A 135 4.06 9.48 20.32
N GLY A 136 4.27 10.75 19.97
CA GLY A 136 5.54 11.43 20.21
C GLY A 136 6.71 10.85 19.42
N ILE A 137 6.50 10.19 18.26
CA ILE A 137 7.55 9.51 17.48
C ILE A 137 8.80 10.36 17.20
N ILE A 138 8.66 11.69 17.22
CA ILE A 138 9.75 12.66 17.02
C ILE A 138 10.49 12.99 18.31
N GLU A 139 9.80 12.92 19.44
CA GLU A 139 10.38 13.12 20.77
C GLU A 139 11.31 11.95 21.11
N GLU A 140 12.33 12.19 21.92
CA GLU A 140 13.32 11.16 22.30
C GLU A 140 12.65 9.89 22.86
N PHE A 141 11.56 10.06 23.62
CA PHE A 141 10.75 8.97 24.12
C PHE A 141 10.10 8.18 22.98
N GLY A 142 9.41 8.85 22.05
CA GLY A 142 8.77 8.15 20.94
C GLY A 142 9.75 7.56 19.93
N ARG A 143 10.98 8.10 19.80
CA ARG A 143 12.06 7.45 19.04
C ARG A 143 12.50 6.13 19.68
N LYS A 144 12.66 6.11 21.01
CA LYS A 144 12.96 4.87 21.75
C LYS A 144 11.82 3.86 21.63
N GLU A 145 10.56 4.31 21.66
CA GLU A 145 9.42 3.43 21.41
C GLU A 145 9.36 2.93 19.95
N ALA A 146 9.73 3.78 18.98
CA ALA A 146 9.81 3.40 17.56
C ALA A 146 10.85 2.31 17.29
N LEU A 147 11.91 2.22 18.11
CA LEU A 147 12.91 1.14 18.05
C LEU A 147 12.44 -0.16 18.73
N LYS A 148 11.44 -0.09 19.63
CA LYS A 148 10.89 -1.26 20.32
C LYS A 148 9.83 -1.98 19.50
N VAL A 149 9.19 -1.29 18.57
CA VAL A 149 8.27 -1.89 17.60
C VAL A 149 9.04 -2.47 16.42
N GLN A 150 8.42 -3.40 15.70
CA GLN A 150 8.96 -3.86 14.43
C GLN A 150 9.19 -2.68 13.49
N GLU A 151 10.34 -2.65 12.82
CA GLU A 151 10.71 -1.57 11.92
C GLU A 151 9.58 -1.33 10.90
N PRO A 152 9.11 -0.08 10.74
CA PRO A 152 7.97 0.24 9.93
C PRO A 152 8.37 0.33 8.46
N SER A 153 7.52 -0.17 7.58
CA SER A 153 7.50 0.18 6.16
C SER A 153 6.69 1.44 5.90
N SER A 154 5.65 1.71 6.71
CA SER A 154 4.89 2.95 6.67
C SER A 154 4.27 3.35 8.00
N TRP A 155 4.14 4.67 8.20
CA TRP A 155 3.34 5.29 9.26
C TRP A 155 2.31 6.22 8.65
N HIS A 156 1.12 6.29 9.24
CA HIS A 156 0.06 7.20 8.82
C HIS A 156 -0.26 8.25 9.88
N TYR A 157 -0.89 9.34 9.44
CA TYR A 157 -1.13 10.56 10.20
C TYR A 157 0.17 11.25 10.61
N ILE A 158 1.08 11.38 9.64
CA ILE A 158 2.37 12.05 9.78
C ILE A 158 2.28 13.43 9.13
N HIS A 159 2.57 14.49 9.88
CA HIS A 159 2.71 15.84 9.32
C HIS A 159 4.04 15.98 8.56
N PRO A 160 4.13 16.87 7.55
CA PRO A 160 5.33 17.01 6.73
C PRO A 160 6.65 17.21 7.50
N ALA A 161 6.65 18.01 8.57
CA ALA A 161 7.84 18.20 9.40
C ALA A 161 8.32 16.88 10.05
N GLN A 162 7.36 16.06 10.48
CA GLN A 162 7.63 14.77 11.10
C GLN A 162 8.17 13.75 10.09
N MET A 163 7.81 13.88 8.81
CA MET A 163 8.38 13.02 7.76
C MET A 163 9.88 13.25 7.61
N ILE A 164 10.32 14.51 7.66
CA ILE A 164 11.74 14.88 7.59
C ILE A 164 12.49 14.31 8.80
N ASP A 165 11.94 14.51 10.00
CA ASP A 165 12.54 13.98 11.23
C ASP A 165 12.67 12.45 11.21
N LEU A 166 11.68 11.76 10.65
CA LEU A 166 11.69 10.29 10.49
C LEU A 166 12.72 9.85 9.45
N ASP A 167 12.80 10.53 8.30
CA ASP A 167 13.82 10.26 7.28
C ASP A 167 15.22 10.38 7.89
N GLU A 168 15.50 11.49 8.59
CA GLU A 168 16.78 11.68 9.28
C GLU A 168 17.03 10.55 10.29
N PHE A 169 16.05 10.26 11.15
CA PHE A 169 16.18 9.21 12.17
C PHE A 169 16.53 7.83 11.57
N TYR A 170 15.81 7.39 10.54
CA TYR A 170 16.06 6.09 9.92
C TYR A 170 17.36 6.07 9.12
N VAL A 171 17.74 7.19 8.47
CA VAL A 171 19.04 7.30 7.79
C VAL A 171 20.19 7.22 8.80
N TYR A 172 20.14 7.98 9.90
CA TYR A 172 21.16 7.93 10.95
C TYR A 172 21.28 6.54 11.54
N HIS A 173 20.16 5.90 11.89
CA HIS A 173 20.14 4.54 12.42
C HIS A 173 20.71 3.50 11.45
N LEU A 174 20.47 3.66 10.14
CA LEU A 174 21.07 2.81 9.12
C LEU A 174 22.58 3.02 9.05
N MET A 175 23.05 4.26 9.14
CA MET A 175 24.48 4.58 9.11
C MET A 175 25.23 4.05 10.34
N GLU A 176 24.63 4.12 11.53
CA GLU A 176 25.21 3.55 12.75
C GLU A 176 25.41 2.02 12.65
N LYS A 177 24.53 1.32 11.93
CA LYS A 177 24.67 -0.14 11.71
C LYS A 177 25.77 -0.51 10.71
N LEU A 178 26.33 0.46 9.98
CA LEU A 178 27.39 0.24 9.00
C LEU A 178 28.80 0.45 9.58
N ILE A 179 28.91 0.98 10.80
CA ILE A 179 30.16 1.20 11.54
C ILE A 179 30.37 0.06 12.53
#